data_AF-A0A842MLY4-F1
#
_entry.id   AF-A0A842MLY4-F1
#
_cell.length_a   1.000
_cell.length_b   1.000
_cell.length_c   1.000
_cell.angle_alpha   90.00
_cell.angle_beta   90.00
_cell.angle_gamma   90.00
#
_symmetry.space_group_name_H-M   'P 1'
#
loop_
_entity.id
_entity.type
_entity.pdbx_description
1 polymer ?
#
loop_
_entity_poly.entity_id
_entity_poly.type
_entity_poly.pdbx_seq_one_letter_code
_entity_poly.pdbx_strand_id
1 'polypeptide(L)'
;DKDSFMMKNGDELLLFHRPHMTDNGFYLTISKVPKINEGKALKEITVEETKVVFEHANFEEKIGWGPPPVQVGKEHLFLLHAVDRKSLAYMVFAALLSLNEEVSVKAVTPCYIMKPMMPYEVYGDRPYTVFPCGLQEVDGKLLMSYGAGDSAAAFGEIDLSELMAMLDKNRFD
;
A
#
# COMPACT_ATOMS: atom_id res chain seq x y z
N ASP A 1 -12.07 -9.16 -2.03
CA ASP A 1 -11.10 -8.14 -1.60
C ASP A 1 -10.32 -7.58 -2.75
N LYS A 2 -9.91 -6.32 -2.65
CA LYS A 2 -8.98 -5.68 -3.58
C LYS A 2 -7.75 -5.23 -2.82
N ASP A 3 -6.70 -4.90 -3.57
CA ASP A 3 -5.50 -4.23 -3.05
C ASP A 3 -4.95 -5.00 -1.85
N SER A 4 -4.64 -6.28 -2.08
CA SER A 4 -4.38 -7.21 -1.00
C SER A 4 -3.10 -8.01 -1.19
N PHE A 5 -2.45 -8.28 -0.06
CA PHE A 5 -1.32 -9.18 0.04
C PHE A 5 -1.25 -9.79 1.44
N MET A 6 -0.54 -10.91 1.55
CA MET A 6 -0.26 -11.54 2.83
C MET A 6 1.19 -11.35 3.22
N MET A 7 1.45 -11.18 4.51
CA MET A 7 2.79 -11.04 5.06
C MET A 7 2.90 -11.80 6.38
N LYS A 8 4.02 -12.50 6.58
CA LYS A 8 4.33 -13.13 7.86
C LYS A 8 4.76 -12.07 8.87
N ASN A 9 4.28 -12.18 10.10
CA ASN A 9 4.69 -11.36 11.23
C ASN A 9 4.95 -12.27 12.44
N GLY A 10 6.20 -12.72 12.59
CA GLY A 10 6.53 -13.81 13.53
C GLY A 10 5.82 -15.12 13.14
N ASP A 11 5.08 -15.70 14.09
CA ASP A 11 4.28 -16.91 13.88
C ASP A 11 2.89 -16.64 13.26
N GLU A 12 2.54 -15.37 13.09
CA GLU A 12 1.26 -14.96 12.53
C GLU A 12 1.36 -14.68 11.02
N LEU A 13 0.23 -14.85 10.33
CA LEU A 13 0.05 -14.45 8.94
C LEU A 13 -0.99 -13.33 8.90
N LEU A 14 -0.60 -12.17 8.39
CA LEU A 14 -1.47 -11.01 8.26
C LEU A 14 -1.93 -10.87 6.81
N LEU A 15 -3.20 -10.55 6.62
CA LEU A 15 -3.78 -10.12 5.35
C LEU A 15 -3.98 -8.61 5.38
N PHE A 16 -3.27 -7.92 4.51
CA PHE A 16 -3.53 -6.52 4.18
C PHE A 16 -4.52 -6.52 3.03
N HIS A 17 -5.63 -5.79 3.16
CA HIS A 17 -6.68 -5.78 2.15
C HIS A 17 -7.57 -4.53 2.26
N ARG A 18 -8.34 -4.28 1.21
CA ARG A 18 -9.42 -3.28 1.19
C ARG A 18 -10.78 -3.97 0.95
N PRO A 19 -11.55 -4.27 2.02
CA PRO A 19 -12.85 -4.88 1.91
C PRO A 19 -13.87 -3.96 1.24
N HIS A 20 -14.84 -4.60 0.59
CA HIS A 20 -16.04 -3.91 0.15
C HIS A 20 -17.02 -3.85 1.32
N MET A 21 -17.25 -2.63 1.83
CA MET A 21 -18.10 -2.40 2.99
C MET A 21 -19.53 -2.05 2.59
N THR A 22 -20.48 -2.33 3.49
CA THR A 22 -21.92 -2.04 3.27
C THR A 22 -22.25 -0.54 3.25
N ASP A 23 -21.40 0.28 3.88
CA ASP A 23 -21.48 1.74 3.85
C ASP A 23 -20.81 2.35 2.59
N ASN A 24 -20.27 1.50 1.70
CA ASN A 24 -19.46 1.89 0.54
C ASN A 24 -18.17 2.65 0.87
N GLY A 25 -17.71 2.61 2.13
CA GLY A 25 -16.43 3.19 2.53
C GLY A 25 -15.22 2.40 2.02
N PHE A 26 -14.11 3.10 1.83
CA PHE A 26 -12.84 2.52 1.38
C PHE A 26 -11.82 2.54 2.52
N TYR A 27 -11.80 1.46 3.30
CA TYR A 27 -10.93 1.31 4.47
C TYR A 27 -9.78 0.36 4.17
N LEU A 28 -8.56 0.76 4.54
CA LEU A 28 -7.44 -0.17 4.53
C LEU A 28 -7.41 -0.92 5.83
N THR A 29 -7.58 -2.24 5.73
CA THR A 29 -7.64 -3.12 6.90
C THR A 29 -6.47 -4.09 6.92
N ILE A 30 -6.17 -4.55 8.12
CA ILE A 30 -5.30 -5.68 8.38
C ILE A 30 -6.11 -6.70 9.17
N SER A 31 -6.12 -7.93 8.71
CA SER A 31 -6.74 -9.05 9.42
C SER A 31 -5.73 -10.15 9.67
N LYS A 32 -5.96 -10.93 10.72
CA LYS A 32 -5.22 -12.14 10.99
C LYS A 32 -5.77 -13.29 10.15
N VAL A 33 -4.88 -14.01 9.49
CA VAL A 33 -5.24 -15.22 8.75
C VAL A 33 -5.15 -16.39 9.72
N PRO A 34 -6.23 -17.19 9.91
CA PRO A 34 -6.17 -18.35 10.78
C PRO A 34 -5.16 -19.37 10.25
N LYS A 35 -4.67 -20.27 11.11
CA LYS A 35 -3.74 -21.33 10.68
C LYS A 35 -4.39 -22.16 9.57
N ILE A 36 -3.78 -22.12 8.38
CA ILE A 36 -4.27 -22.86 7.22
C ILE A 36 -3.59 -24.23 7.19
N ASN A 37 -4.38 -25.29 7.17
CA ASN A 37 -3.88 -26.63 6.89
C ASN A 37 -3.71 -26.79 5.38
N GLU A 38 -2.47 -26.97 4.92
CA GLU A 38 -2.15 -27.21 3.51
C GLU A 38 -2.95 -28.40 2.96
N GLY A 39 -3.48 -28.24 1.74
CA GLY A 39 -4.27 -29.25 1.07
C GLY A 39 -4.42 -28.92 -0.40
N LYS A 40 -4.77 -29.93 -1.20
CA LYS A 40 -4.91 -29.78 -2.66
C LYS A 40 -6.26 -29.17 -3.09
N ALA A 41 -7.22 -29.09 -2.18
CA ALA A 41 -8.57 -28.58 -2.48
C ALA A 41 -8.68 -27.09 -2.12
N LEU A 42 -9.44 -26.35 -2.93
CA LEU A 42 -9.84 -24.98 -2.62
C LEU A 42 -10.64 -24.98 -1.31
N LYS A 43 -10.26 -24.11 -0.38
CA LYS A 43 -10.97 -23.90 0.88
C LYS A 43 -11.26 -22.44 1.08
N GLU A 44 -12.47 -22.15 1.51
CA GLU A 44 -12.82 -20.83 2.04
C GLU A 44 -12.24 -20.69 3.44
N ILE A 45 -11.70 -19.51 3.73
CA ILE A 45 -11.17 -19.15 5.05
C ILE A 45 -11.81 -17.82 5.47
N THR A 46 -12.13 -17.71 6.74
CA THR A 46 -12.60 -16.47 7.36
C THR A 46 -11.45 -15.85 8.13
N VAL A 47 -11.11 -14.60 7.82
CA VAL A 47 -10.08 -13.86 8.55
C VAL A 47 -10.60 -13.37 9.90
N GLU A 48 -9.68 -13.15 10.83
CA GLU A 48 -9.96 -12.82 12.22
C GLU A 48 -9.37 -11.44 12.57
N GLU A 49 -9.82 -10.84 13.67
CA GLU A 49 -9.20 -9.65 14.27
C GLU A 49 -8.97 -8.47 13.28
N THR A 50 -9.92 -8.24 12.36
CA THR A 50 -9.84 -7.16 11.36
C THR A 50 -9.77 -5.79 12.03
N LYS A 51 -8.69 -5.06 11.77
CA LYS A 51 -8.47 -3.67 12.22
C LYS A 51 -8.48 -2.73 11.03
N VAL A 52 -9.21 -1.63 11.13
CA VAL A 52 -9.09 -0.49 10.21
C VAL A 52 -7.80 0.27 10.55
N VAL A 53 -6.97 0.51 9.55
CA VAL A 53 -5.67 1.20 9.68
C VAL A 53 -5.69 2.57 9.04
N PHE A 54 -6.31 2.69 7.87
CA PHE A 54 -6.47 3.97 7.18
C PHE A 54 -7.89 4.20 6.69
N GLU A 55 -8.30 5.46 6.80
CA GLU A 55 -9.38 6.08 6.05
C GLU A 55 -8.77 7.05 5.04
N HIS A 56 -9.40 7.20 3.89
CA HIS A 56 -8.92 8.16 2.89
C HIS A 56 -9.15 9.60 3.40
N ALA A 57 -8.29 10.53 2.99
CA ALA A 57 -8.48 11.95 3.30
C ALA A 57 -9.68 12.54 2.54
N ASN A 58 -10.16 13.72 2.94
CA ASN A 58 -11.30 14.39 2.28
C ASN A 58 -11.03 14.75 0.81
N PHE A 59 -9.76 14.94 0.42
CA PHE A 59 -9.36 15.20 -0.97
C PHE A 59 -9.16 13.91 -1.79
N GLU A 60 -9.30 12.75 -1.18
CA GLU A 60 -9.17 11.43 -1.81
C GLU A 60 -10.54 10.77 -1.96
N GLU A 61 -10.79 10.13 -3.10
CA GLU A 61 -11.99 9.34 -3.35
C GLU A 61 -11.89 7.97 -2.67
N LYS A 62 -10.69 7.38 -2.72
CA LYS A 62 -10.35 6.09 -2.11
C LYS A 62 -8.85 5.93 -2.03
N ILE A 63 -8.41 5.02 -1.16
CA ILE A 63 -7.03 4.56 -1.03
C ILE A 63 -6.96 3.05 -1.20
N GLY A 64 -5.77 2.50 -1.39
CA GLY A 64 -5.52 1.07 -1.51
C GLY A 64 -4.09 0.72 -1.08
N TRP A 65 -3.91 -0.47 -0.50
CA TRP A 65 -2.57 -1.01 -0.31
C TRP A 65 -1.90 -1.20 -1.67
N GLY A 66 -0.61 -0.89 -1.75
CA GLY A 66 0.20 -1.20 -2.91
C GLY A 66 0.86 -2.58 -2.76
N PRO A 67 2.17 -2.70 -3.01
CA PRO A 67 2.92 -3.94 -2.84
C PRO A 67 3.13 -4.31 -1.36
N PRO A 68 3.57 -5.56 -1.08
CA PRO A 68 4.16 -5.91 0.20
C PRO A 68 5.25 -4.89 0.61
N PRO A 69 5.35 -4.56 1.92
CA PRO A 69 6.24 -3.51 2.38
C PRO A 69 7.71 -3.96 2.39
N VAL A 70 8.60 -2.98 2.44
CA VAL A 70 10.02 -3.20 2.74
C VAL A 70 10.24 -2.97 4.24
N GLN A 71 10.97 -3.85 4.90
CA GLN A 71 11.35 -3.66 6.29
C GLN A 71 12.48 -2.62 6.41
N VAL A 72 12.29 -1.61 7.26
CA VAL A 72 13.29 -0.58 7.57
C VAL A 72 13.49 -0.55 9.09
N GLY A 73 14.60 -1.14 9.56
CA GLY A 73 14.84 -1.31 10.99
C GLY A 73 13.77 -2.19 11.64
N LYS A 74 13.00 -1.61 12.58
CA LYS A 74 11.90 -2.30 13.29
C LYS A 74 10.51 -2.00 12.71
N GLU A 75 10.46 -1.19 11.67
CA GLU A 75 9.23 -0.70 11.04
C GLU A 75 9.14 -1.23 9.60
N HIS A 76 7.95 -1.10 9.01
CA HIS A 76 7.66 -1.54 7.66
C HIS A 76 7.22 -0.33 6.84
N LEU A 77 7.90 -0.11 5.73
CA LEU A 77 7.64 0.95 4.76
C LEU A 77 6.68 0.45 3.70
N PHE A 78 5.51 1.06 3.63
CA PHE A 78 4.46 0.76 2.67
C PHE A 78 4.40 1.86 1.61
N LEU A 79 4.24 1.45 0.35
CA LEU A 79 3.71 2.31 -0.70
C LEU A 79 2.22 2.02 -0.86
N LEU A 80 1.42 3.07 -0.86
CA LEU A 80 -0.02 3.03 -1.00
C LEU A 80 -0.43 3.88 -2.20
N HIS A 81 -1.59 3.58 -2.76
CA HIS A 81 -2.17 4.44 -3.79
C HIS A 81 -3.41 5.16 -3.27
N ALA A 82 -3.66 6.34 -3.83
CA ALA A 82 -4.88 7.11 -3.63
C ALA A 82 -5.44 7.55 -4.98
N VAL A 83 -6.77 7.71 -5.04
CA VAL A 83 -7.43 8.41 -6.15
C VAL A 83 -7.76 9.81 -5.68
N ASP A 84 -7.12 10.81 -6.27
CA ASP A 84 -7.41 12.21 -5.99
C ASP A 84 -8.81 12.60 -6.50
N ARG A 85 -9.66 13.23 -5.67
CA ARG A 85 -11.04 13.56 -6.05
C ARG A 85 -11.15 14.54 -7.21
N LYS A 86 -10.16 15.43 -7.36
CA LYS A 86 -10.24 16.52 -8.34
C LYS A 86 -9.79 16.06 -9.73
N SER A 87 -8.67 15.38 -9.79
CA SER A 87 -8.05 14.90 -11.04
C SER A 87 -8.47 13.49 -11.40
N LEU A 88 -9.05 12.73 -10.46
CA LEU A 88 -9.33 11.30 -10.59
C LEU A 88 -8.08 10.46 -10.91
N ALA A 89 -6.90 11.01 -10.63
CA ALA A 89 -5.63 10.37 -10.90
C ALA A 89 -5.26 9.40 -9.77
N TYR A 90 -4.68 8.25 -10.13
CA TYR A 90 -4.04 7.35 -9.17
C TYR A 90 -2.62 7.85 -8.88
N MET A 91 -2.37 8.18 -7.62
CA MET A 91 -1.10 8.69 -7.12
C MET A 91 -0.58 7.82 -5.99
N VAL A 92 0.72 7.90 -5.71
CA VAL A 92 1.39 7.09 -4.69
C VAL A 92 1.78 7.96 -3.51
N PHE A 93 1.57 7.46 -2.29
CA PHE A 93 2.13 8.01 -1.05
C PHE A 93 2.77 6.88 -0.24
N ALA A 94 3.56 7.23 0.78
CA ALA A 94 4.19 6.24 1.65
C ALA A 94 3.72 6.37 3.09
N ALA A 95 3.74 5.25 3.80
CA ALA A 95 3.50 5.20 5.23
C ALA A 95 4.48 4.25 5.90
N LEU A 96 4.80 4.54 7.16
CA LEU A 96 5.65 3.72 8.00
C LEU A 96 4.81 3.14 9.13
N LEU A 97 4.80 1.83 9.28
CA LEU A 97 4.02 1.15 10.32
C LEU A 97 4.92 0.28 11.20
N SER A 98 4.62 0.24 12.49
CA SER A 98 5.10 -0.82 13.38
C SER A 98 4.05 -1.91 13.46
N LEU A 99 4.48 -3.16 13.33
CA LEU A 99 3.64 -4.35 13.47
C LEU A 99 4.02 -5.17 14.73
N ASN A 100 4.86 -4.60 15.60
CA ASN A 100 5.26 -5.22 16.86
C ASN A 100 4.17 -5.01 17.92
N GLU A 101 3.73 -6.11 18.54
CA GLU A 101 2.63 -6.18 19.52
C GLU A 101 1.27 -5.74 18.96
N GLU A 102 1.16 -4.47 18.55
CA GLU A 102 0.00 -3.90 17.90
C GLU A 102 0.38 -3.12 16.64
N VAL A 103 -0.51 -3.19 15.64
CA VAL A 103 -0.41 -2.38 14.42
C VAL A 103 -0.53 -0.91 14.80
N SER A 104 0.50 -0.13 14.49
CA SER A 104 0.47 1.33 14.65
C SER A 104 1.09 2.02 13.45
N VAL A 105 0.39 3.02 12.91
CA VAL A 105 0.94 3.93 11.90
C VAL A 105 1.89 4.89 12.61
N LYS A 106 3.12 5.00 12.12
CA LYS A 106 4.19 5.81 12.70
C LYS A 106 4.42 7.10 11.95
N ALA A 107 4.27 7.08 10.62
CA ALA A 107 4.37 8.27 9.78
C ALA A 107 3.61 8.05 8.47
N VAL A 108 3.20 9.15 7.84
CA VAL A 108 2.66 9.19 6.47
C VAL A 108 3.31 10.36 5.75
N THR A 109 3.62 10.22 4.46
CA THR A 109 4.17 11.34 3.68
C THR A 109 3.16 12.49 3.60
N PRO A 110 3.59 13.76 3.72
CA PRO A 110 2.67 14.90 3.72
C PRO A 110 2.10 15.21 2.33
N CYS A 111 2.56 14.50 1.30
CA CYS A 111 2.13 14.62 -0.07
C CYS A 111 2.25 13.27 -0.79
N TYR A 112 1.66 13.19 -1.98
CA TYR A 112 1.94 12.12 -2.91
C TYR A 112 3.40 12.21 -3.39
N ILE A 113 4.12 11.10 -3.31
CA ILE A 113 5.52 10.98 -3.73
C ILE A 113 5.65 10.69 -5.23
N MET A 114 4.58 10.22 -5.87
CA MET A 114 4.54 10.02 -7.32
C MET A 114 3.14 10.29 -7.86
N LYS A 115 3.09 10.97 -9.02
CA LYS A 115 1.87 11.26 -9.77
C LYS A 115 2.11 11.00 -11.27
N PRO A 116 1.06 10.74 -12.05
CA PRO A 116 1.18 10.57 -13.50
C PRO A 116 1.77 11.83 -14.15
N MET A 117 2.85 11.67 -14.89
CA MET A 117 3.53 12.75 -15.62
C MET A 117 3.93 12.34 -17.03
N MET A 118 4.36 11.09 -17.21
CA MET A 118 4.82 10.60 -18.49
C MET A 118 3.65 10.24 -19.41
N PRO A 119 3.81 10.30 -20.75
CA PRO A 119 2.73 9.98 -21.67
C PRO A 119 2.09 8.61 -21.43
N TYR A 120 2.90 7.60 -21.07
CA TYR A 120 2.40 6.23 -20.78
C TYR A 120 1.69 6.11 -19.43
N GLU A 121 1.73 7.14 -18.57
CA GLU A 121 0.99 7.24 -17.30
C GLU A 121 -0.28 8.08 -17.47
N VAL A 122 -0.21 9.10 -18.33
CA VAL A 122 -1.29 10.06 -18.62
C VAL A 122 -2.29 9.50 -19.63
N TYR A 123 -1.83 8.71 -20.60
CA TYR A 123 -2.67 8.06 -21.60
C TYR A 123 -2.73 6.54 -21.37
N GLY A 124 -3.82 5.91 -21.81
CA GLY A 124 -4.04 4.46 -21.72
C GLY A 124 -5.50 4.12 -21.45
N ASP A 125 -5.78 2.87 -21.10
CA ASP A 125 -7.12 2.37 -20.78
C ASP A 125 -7.68 3.00 -19.50
N ARG A 126 -6.81 3.32 -18.54
CA ARG A 126 -7.11 4.19 -17.40
C ARG A 126 -6.14 5.36 -17.37
N PRO A 127 -6.46 6.48 -18.06
CA PRO A 127 -5.65 7.70 -18.05
C PRO A 127 -5.35 8.18 -16.63
N TYR A 128 -4.20 8.85 -16.47
CA TYR A 128 -3.72 9.39 -15.19
C TYR A 128 -3.58 8.33 -14.09
N THR A 129 -2.85 7.25 -14.39
CA THR A 129 -2.63 6.16 -13.43
C THR A 129 -1.15 5.85 -13.25
N VAL A 130 -0.74 5.88 -11.99
CA VAL A 130 0.45 5.20 -11.46
C VAL A 130 -0.03 4.28 -10.34
N PHE A 131 0.12 2.96 -10.51
CA PHE A 131 -0.38 1.97 -9.56
C PHE A 131 0.77 1.05 -9.10
N PRO A 132 1.25 1.16 -7.84
CA PRO A 132 2.41 0.42 -7.36
C PRO A 132 2.05 -1.06 -7.13
N CYS A 133 2.84 -1.97 -7.71
CA CYS A 133 2.57 -3.41 -7.73
C CYS A 133 3.69 -4.27 -7.11
N GLY A 134 4.92 -3.78 -7.11
CA GLY A 134 6.08 -4.43 -6.49
C GLY A 134 7.02 -3.42 -5.88
N LEU A 135 7.70 -3.80 -4.81
CA LEU A 135 8.69 -2.97 -4.12
C LEU A 135 9.81 -3.84 -3.59
N GLN A 136 11.05 -3.46 -3.87
CA GLN A 136 12.24 -4.13 -3.36
C GLN A 136 13.33 -3.12 -3.05
N GLU A 137 14.00 -3.28 -1.91
CA GLU A 137 15.22 -2.54 -1.61
C GLU A 137 16.41 -3.20 -2.31
N VAL A 138 17.19 -2.38 -3.03
CA VAL A 138 18.40 -2.76 -3.74
C VAL A 138 19.42 -1.62 -3.58
N ASP A 139 20.54 -1.90 -2.93
CA ASP A 139 21.68 -0.98 -2.76
C ASP A 139 21.29 0.41 -2.22
N GLY A 140 20.42 0.46 -1.21
CA GLY A 140 19.96 1.70 -0.58
C GLY A 140 18.87 2.44 -1.36
N LYS A 141 18.31 1.82 -2.40
CA LYS A 141 17.22 2.37 -3.20
C LYS A 141 16.03 1.44 -3.22
N LEU A 142 14.85 1.99 -3.40
CA LEU A 142 13.64 1.22 -3.62
C LEU A 142 13.36 1.15 -5.11
N LEU A 143 13.37 -0.06 -5.66
CA LEU A 143 12.86 -0.34 -7.00
C LEU A 143 11.39 -0.71 -6.89
N MET A 144 10.55 0.14 -7.48
CA MET A 144 9.11 -0.05 -7.53
C MET A 144 8.69 -0.46 -8.94
N SER A 145 7.98 -1.58 -9.09
CA SER A 145 7.23 -1.86 -10.32
C SER A 145 5.82 -1.27 -10.20
N TYR A 146 5.32 -0.69 -11.28
CA TYR A 146 4.00 -0.06 -11.28
C TYR A 146 3.28 -0.21 -12.63
N GLY A 147 1.96 -0.29 -12.57
CA GLY A 147 1.08 -0.14 -13.72
C GLY A 147 0.95 1.33 -14.09
N ALA A 148 1.07 1.63 -15.38
CA ALA A 148 0.98 2.98 -15.92
C ALA A 148 -0.13 3.06 -16.97
N GLY A 149 -1.08 3.98 -16.73
CA GLY A 149 -2.23 4.18 -17.63
C GLY A 149 -3.11 2.93 -17.86
N ASP A 150 -3.03 1.91 -17.00
CA ASP A 150 -3.53 0.53 -17.24
C ASP A 150 -3.16 -0.03 -18.62
N SER A 151 -2.01 0.39 -19.19
CA SER A 151 -1.58 0.01 -20.54
C SER A 151 -0.13 -0.43 -20.63
N ALA A 152 0.68 -0.08 -19.63
CA ALA A 152 2.08 -0.45 -19.54
C ALA A 152 2.47 -0.86 -18.12
N ALA A 153 3.54 -1.65 -18.01
CA ALA A 153 4.28 -1.85 -16.77
C ALA A 153 5.58 -1.05 -16.85
N ALA A 154 5.94 -0.38 -15.76
CA ALA A 154 7.14 0.44 -15.67
C ALA A 154 7.84 0.21 -14.32
N PHE A 155 9.07 0.73 -14.23
CA PHE A 155 9.86 0.72 -13.01
C PHE A 155 10.21 2.15 -12.60
N GLY A 156 10.09 2.43 -11.31
CA GLY A 156 10.55 3.66 -10.67
C GLY A 156 11.62 3.34 -9.64
N GLU A 157 12.51 4.29 -9.43
CA GLU A 157 13.54 4.24 -8.39
C GLU A 157 13.27 5.36 -7.38
N ILE A 158 13.29 5.04 -6.09
CA ILE A 158 13.14 6.01 -5.00
C ILE A 158 14.36 5.90 -4.09
N ASP A 159 15.00 7.02 -3.77
CA ASP A 159 16.06 7.02 -2.77
C ASP A 159 15.46 6.74 -1.38
N LEU A 160 15.88 5.65 -0.75
CA LEU A 160 15.33 5.22 0.53
C LEU A 160 15.64 6.24 1.63
N SER A 161 16.83 6.85 1.61
CA SER A 161 17.25 7.80 2.63
C SER A 161 16.45 9.09 2.56
N GLU A 162 16.15 9.59 1.36
CA GLU A 162 15.31 10.77 1.16
C GLU A 162 13.86 10.52 1.59
N LEU A 163 13.31 9.36 1.23
CA LEU A 163 11.94 8.97 1.63
C LEU A 163 11.83 8.82 3.15
N MET A 164 12.80 8.16 3.79
CA MET A 164 12.84 8.02 5.24
C MET A 164 13.00 9.37 5.94
N ALA A 165 13.87 10.25 5.43
CA ALA A 165 14.03 11.60 5.98
C ALA A 165 12.73 12.43 5.88
N MET A 166 11.91 12.21 4.85
CA MET A 166 10.58 12.82 4.76
C MET A 166 9.61 12.24 5.79
N LEU A 167 9.56 10.91 5.94
CA LEU A 167 8.69 10.23 6.89
C LEU A 167 9.06 10.55 8.34
N ASP A 168 10.34 10.57 8.69
CA ASP A 168 10.83 10.86 10.04
C ASP A 168 10.43 12.26 10.53
N LYS A 169 10.35 13.24 9.61
CA LYS A 169 9.86 14.60 9.90
C LYS A 169 8.34 14.67 10.13
N ASN A 170 7.60 13.65 9.72
CA ASN A 170 6.14 13.59 9.79
C ASN A 170 5.67 12.40 10.65
N ARG A 171 6.48 12.02 11.65
CA ARG A 171 6.08 11.00 12.62
C ARG A 171 4.93 11.52 13.49
N PHE A 172 4.02 10.62 13.83
CA PHE A 172 2.98 10.88 14.82
C PHE A 172 3.58 10.73 16.22
N ASP A 173 3.18 11.64 17.12
CA ASP A 173 3.53 11.61 18.55
C ASP A 173 2.85 10.44 19.29
#